data_AF-A0A6G8BWP3-F1
#
_entry.id   AF-A0A6G8BWP3-F1
#
_cell.length_a   1.000
_cell.length_b   1.000
_cell.length_c   1.000
_cell.angle_alpha   90.00
_cell.angle_beta   90.00
_cell.angle_gamma   90.00
#
_symmetry.space_group_name_H-M   'P 1'
#
loop_
_entity.id
_entity.type
_entity.pdbx_description
1 polymer ?
#
loop_
_entity_poly.entity_id
_entity_poly.type
_entity_poly.pdbx_seq_one_letter_code
_entity_poly.pdbx_strand_id
1 'polypeptide(L)'
;MRVSNRDNSYVERNGASRVPTWQKTATHTVVWELWKAWATTPAAEALLLDQLRILPSVTIGALKASVGRVAVNPTLTRWALDLAMGNEHTARNQASYETPMARVPLQKMQVSDFEFVRDLWTLAEPTGFGLRFEQELVRYLVNEELNDDTSAMNETARNAWRQRLVADLERSTGTPRATLEAFFDNSVPPSPIFQKAFDSDVKPTNMIARAFFLLRLATLMPNSALASYPATPAKDWLKDWLEHAGIFDPSAGSPPDEKWMDFEYLSRLDLPQLPLPAELHSTSSRSMDTHMLSRADALLAWSTSL
;
A
#
# COMPACT_ATOMS: atom_id res chain seq x y z
N MET A 1 25.16 14.24 4.87
CA MET A 1 25.79 13.63 3.68
C MET A 1 25.38 14.49 2.49
N ARG A 2 26.33 15.14 1.80
CA ARG A 2 26.04 15.97 0.62
C ARG A 2 26.44 15.14 -0.60
N VAL A 3 25.51 14.92 -1.53
CA VAL A 3 25.73 14.14 -2.76
C VAL A 3 25.96 15.13 -3.91
N SER A 4 27.05 14.96 -4.66
CA SER A 4 27.40 15.82 -5.81
C SER A 4 27.03 15.15 -7.13
N ASN A 5 26.35 15.91 -8.01
CA ASN A 5 25.57 15.42 -9.15
C ASN A 5 26.39 14.99 -10.39
N ARG A 6 27.74 15.01 -10.36
CA ARG A 6 28.55 14.60 -11.52
C ARG A 6 29.17 13.21 -11.42
N ASP A 7 29.56 12.77 -10.23
CA ASP A 7 30.30 11.52 -10.05
C ASP A 7 29.60 10.53 -9.10
N ASN A 8 28.36 10.81 -8.69
CA ASN A 8 27.64 10.07 -7.65
C ASN A 8 28.46 9.90 -6.35
N SER A 9 29.37 10.84 -6.07
CA SER A 9 30.25 10.79 -4.90
C SER A 9 29.56 11.34 -3.65
N TYR A 10 29.93 10.80 -2.49
CA TYR A 10 29.48 11.27 -1.19
C TYR A 10 30.65 11.75 -0.34
N VAL A 11 30.41 12.77 0.48
CA VAL A 11 31.40 13.30 1.42
C VAL A 11 31.24 12.63 2.77
N GLU A 12 32.29 11.93 3.23
CA GLU A 12 32.41 11.33 4.54
C GLU A 12 32.48 12.40 5.65
N ARG A 13 32.27 12.00 6.91
CA ARG A 13 32.27 12.90 8.07
C ARG A 13 33.61 13.62 8.29
N ASN A 14 34.70 13.06 7.77
CA ASN A 14 36.06 13.62 7.76
C ASN A 14 36.31 14.57 6.56
N GLY A 15 35.31 14.83 5.72
CA GLY A 15 35.44 15.68 4.53
C GLY A 15 35.98 14.96 3.28
N ALA A 16 36.29 13.66 3.36
CA ALA A 16 36.77 12.90 2.20
C ALA A 16 35.63 12.62 1.21
N SER A 17 35.85 12.93 -0.07
CA SER A 17 34.94 12.53 -1.14
C SER A 17 35.19 11.08 -1.52
N ARG A 18 34.16 10.23 -1.50
CA ARG A 18 34.22 8.84 -1.95
C ARG A 18 33.24 8.60 -3.08
N VAL A 19 33.74 7.92 -4.10
CA VAL A 19 32.87 7.29 -5.10
C VAL A 19 32.37 5.98 -4.49
N PRO A 20 31.05 5.77 -4.38
CA PRO A 20 30.52 4.54 -3.83
C PRO A 20 30.93 3.35 -4.69
N THR A 21 31.31 2.25 -4.04
CA THR A 21 31.69 0.99 -4.72
C THR A 21 30.55 0.39 -5.56
N TRP A 22 29.31 0.81 -5.29
CA TRP A 22 28.10 0.43 -6.01
C TRP A 22 27.81 1.29 -7.25
N GLN A 23 28.72 2.17 -7.69
CA GLN A 23 28.51 3.02 -8.88
C GLN A 23 28.26 2.21 -10.17
N LYS A 24 28.77 0.97 -10.25
CA LYS A 24 28.53 0.02 -11.36
C LYS A 24 27.35 -0.92 -11.09
N THR A 25 26.76 -0.86 -9.91
CA THR A 25 25.63 -1.68 -9.50
C THR A 25 24.35 -0.98 -9.94
N ALA A 26 23.43 -1.72 -10.56
CA ALA A 26 22.15 -1.15 -10.96
C ALA A 26 21.43 -0.56 -9.73
N THR A 27 20.85 0.64 -9.88
CA THR A 27 20.19 1.36 -8.78
C THR A 27 19.17 0.50 -8.04
N HIS A 28 18.42 -0.33 -8.77
CA HIS A 28 17.46 -1.26 -8.18
C HIS A 28 18.12 -2.27 -7.25
N THR A 29 19.26 -2.86 -7.65
CA THR A 29 20.01 -3.77 -6.79
C THR A 29 20.44 -3.09 -5.48
N VAL A 30 20.90 -1.83 -5.55
CA VAL A 30 21.29 -1.07 -4.35
C VAL A 30 20.09 -0.80 -3.45
N VAL A 31 18.96 -0.35 -4.02
CA VAL A 31 17.73 -0.10 -3.28
C VAL A 31 17.21 -1.38 -2.61
N TRP A 32 17.32 -2.53 -3.27
CA TRP A 32 16.88 -3.81 -2.71
C TRP A 32 17.75 -4.30 -1.57
N GLU A 33 19.06 -4.18 -1.67
CA GLU A 33 19.95 -4.54 -0.56
C GLU A 33 19.73 -3.62 0.65
N LEU A 34 19.49 -2.33 0.42
CA LEU A 34 19.10 -1.39 1.49
C LEU A 34 17.75 -1.78 2.12
N TRP A 35 16.76 -2.13 1.30
CA TRP A 35 15.45 -2.56 1.79
C TRP A 35 15.56 -3.85 2.61
N LYS A 36 16.27 -4.88 2.13
CA LYS A 36 16.50 -6.13 2.87
C LYS A 36 17.16 -5.85 4.22
N ALA A 37 18.19 -5.01 4.24
CA ALA A 37 18.86 -4.63 5.48
C ALA A 37 17.89 -3.90 6.43
N TRP A 38 17.13 -2.92 5.93
CA TRP A 38 16.15 -2.18 6.72
C TRP A 38 15.04 -3.09 7.27
N ALA A 39 14.51 -4.01 6.47
CA ALA A 39 13.41 -4.91 6.84
C ALA A 39 13.75 -5.82 8.03
N THR A 40 15.03 -6.12 8.26
CA THR A 40 15.49 -6.90 9.43
C THR A 40 15.64 -6.08 10.71
N THR A 41 15.46 -4.76 10.65
CA THR A 41 15.64 -3.89 11.82
C THR A 41 14.40 -3.90 12.72
N PRO A 42 14.57 -3.76 14.05
CA PRO A 42 13.43 -3.59 14.96
C PRO A 42 12.56 -2.37 14.63
N ALA A 43 13.15 -1.33 14.02
CA ALA A 43 12.42 -0.15 13.60
C ALA A 43 11.43 -0.45 12.45
N ALA A 44 11.81 -1.28 11.49
CA ALA A 44 10.91 -1.73 10.43
C ALA A 44 9.78 -2.61 10.99
N GLU A 45 10.10 -3.47 11.96
CA GLU A 45 9.09 -4.30 12.64
C GLU A 45 8.08 -3.44 13.42
N ALA A 46 8.56 -2.51 14.25
CA ALA A 46 7.71 -1.59 15.00
C ALA A 46 6.86 -0.72 14.08
N LEU A 47 7.39 -0.29 12.94
CA LEU A 47 6.64 0.50 11.97
C LEU A 47 5.43 -0.27 11.42
N LEU A 48 5.61 -1.55 11.07
CA LEU A 48 4.53 -2.37 10.56
C LEU A 48 3.52 -2.74 11.66
N LEU A 49 4.01 -3.12 12.84
CA LEU A 49 3.16 -3.62 13.91
C LEU A 49 2.42 -2.53 14.66
N ASP A 50 3.06 -1.39 14.91
CA ASP A 50 2.56 -0.41 15.88
C ASP A 50 1.89 0.79 15.21
N GLN A 51 2.23 1.09 13.95
CA GLN A 51 1.63 2.21 13.22
C GLN A 51 0.39 1.81 12.44
N LEU A 52 0.26 0.54 12.04
CA LEU A 52 -0.90 0.07 11.30
C LEU A 52 -2.06 -0.22 12.23
N ARG A 53 -3.08 0.64 12.20
CA ARG A 53 -4.30 0.52 12.99
C ARG A 53 -5.45 -0.03 12.16
N ILE A 54 -6.10 -1.06 12.67
CA ILE A 54 -7.33 -1.63 12.08
C ILE A 54 -8.60 -1.13 12.78
N LEU A 55 -8.45 -0.71 14.04
CA LEU A 55 -9.44 -0.01 14.84
C LEU A 55 -8.70 1.04 15.67
N PRO A 56 -9.38 2.03 16.29
CA PRO A 56 -8.72 3.14 16.99
C PRO A 56 -7.63 2.70 17.97
N SER A 57 -7.85 1.60 18.70
CA SER A 57 -6.92 1.06 19.69
C SER A 57 -6.26 -0.27 19.29
N VAL A 58 -6.57 -0.80 18.10
CA VAL A 58 -6.07 -2.11 17.66
C VAL A 58 -5.08 -1.92 16.54
N THR A 59 -3.82 -2.28 16.81
CA THR A 59 -2.77 -2.32 15.79
C THR A 59 -2.60 -3.74 15.24
N ILE A 60 -1.89 -3.89 14.12
CA ILE A 60 -1.50 -5.22 13.61
C ILE A 60 -0.66 -5.97 14.64
N GLY A 61 0.16 -5.27 15.44
CA GLY A 61 0.95 -5.84 16.54
C GLY A 61 0.10 -6.58 17.58
N ALA A 62 -1.11 -6.09 17.87
CA ALA A 62 -2.02 -6.73 18.80
C ALA A 62 -2.46 -8.14 18.34
N LEU A 63 -2.35 -8.44 17.04
CA LEU A 63 -2.71 -9.74 16.47
C LEU A 63 -1.59 -10.78 16.56
N LYS A 64 -0.34 -10.38 16.83
CA LYS A 64 0.84 -11.25 16.76
C LYS A 64 0.76 -12.49 17.65
N ALA A 65 0.07 -12.38 18.79
CA ALA A 65 -0.11 -13.50 19.72
C ALA A 65 -1.16 -14.53 19.25
N SER A 66 -2.12 -14.11 18.42
CA SER A 66 -3.30 -14.91 18.07
C SER A 66 -3.32 -15.32 16.60
N VAL A 67 -2.57 -14.64 15.72
CA VAL A 67 -2.50 -14.91 14.27
C VAL A 67 -1.07 -15.27 13.88
N GLY A 68 -0.81 -16.56 13.64
CA GLY A 68 0.53 -17.07 13.36
C GLY A 68 1.16 -16.49 12.09
N ARG A 69 0.34 -16.17 11.09
CA ARG A 69 0.76 -15.48 9.85
C ARG A 69 1.19 -14.03 10.03
N VAL A 70 0.96 -13.41 11.21
CA VAL A 70 1.52 -12.09 11.55
C VAL A 70 2.97 -12.28 12.03
N ALA A 71 3.82 -12.80 11.15
CA ALA A 71 5.25 -12.94 11.37
C ALA A 71 5.98 -11.85 10.58
N VAL A 72 6.33 -10.75 11.25
CA VAL A 72 6.81 -9.52 10.59
C VAL A 72 8.05 -9.74 9.75
N ASN A 73 9.05 -10.46 10.27
CA ASN A 73 10.27 -10.74 9.52
C ASN A 73 10.01 -11.63 8.30
N PRO A 74 9.36 -12.80 8.39
CA PRO A 74 8.98 -13.59 7.22
C PRO A 74 8.08 -12.85 6.25
N THR A 75 7.17 -12.00 6.71
CA THR A 75 6.22 -11.29 5.85
C THR A 75 6.87 -10.10 5.15
N LEU A 76 7.60 -9.23 5.85
CA LEU A 76 8.39 -8.14 5.23
C LEU A 76 9.51 -8.70 4.35
N THR A 77 10.16 -9.78 4.78
CA THR A 77 11.24 -10.42 4.02
C THR A 77 10.67 -11.19 2.83
N ARG A 78 9.51 -11.85 2.93
CA ARG A 78 8.84 -12.48 1.79
C ARG A 78 8.33 -11.43 0.82
N TRP A 79 7.77 -10.32 1.27
CA TRP A 79 7.39 -9.22 0.38
C TRP A 79 8.61 -8.57 -0.29
N ALA A 80 9.68 -8.33 0.48
CA ALA A 80 10.97 -7.87 -0.06
C ALA A 80 11.60 -8.87 -1.05
N LEU A 81 11.49 -10.17 -0.75
CA LEU A 81 12.00 -11.26 -1.58
C LEU A 81 11.11 -11.51 -2.79
N ASP A 82 9.79 -11.38 -2.72
CA ASP A 82 8.88 -11.52 -3.87
C ASP A 82 9.16 -10.40 -4.90
N LEU A 83 9.57 -9.22 -4.42
CA LEU A 83 10.01 -8.09 -5.26
C LEU A 83 11.48 -8.20 -5.73
N ALA A 84 12.33 -8.93 -4.99
CA ALA A 84 13.77 -9.06 -5.29
C ALA A 84 14.13 -10.38 -6.01
N MET A 85 13.31 -11.42 -5.90
CA MET A 85 13.51 -12.74 -6.48
C MET A 85 12.82 -12.83 -7.85
N GLY A 86 13.55 -12.39 -8.86
CA GLY A 86 14.04 -13.42 -9.78
C GLY A 86 13.46 -13.50 -11.18
N ASN A 87 12.27 -12.96 -11.48
CA ASN A 87 11.78 -12.84 -12.87
C ASN A 87 10.98 -11.54 -13.14
N GLU A 88 10.63 -10.81 -12.08
CA GLU A 88 9.85 -9.57 -12.14
C GLU A 88 10.64 -8.41 -12.75
N HIS A 89 11.98 -8.40 -12.68
CA HIS A 89 12.81 -7.35 -13.27
C HIS A 89 12.61 -7.23 -14.78
N THR A 90 12.59 -8.35 -15.51
CA THR A 90 12.33 -8.35 -16.95
C THR A 90 10.88 -7.96 -17.23
N ALA A 91 9.90 -8.51 -16.51
CA ALA A 91 8.49 -8.17 -16.70
C ALA A 91 8.18 -6.69 -16.38
N ARG A 92 8.80 -6.11 -15.34
CA ARG A 92 8.70 -4.70 -14.98
C ARG A 92 9.41 -3.81 -15.99
N ASN A 93 10.61 -4.19 -16.44
CA ASN A 93 11.27 -3.46 -17.51
C ASN A 93 10.50 -3.57 -18.83
N GLN A 94 9.85 -4.70 -19.10
CA GLN A 94 8.94 -4.85 -20.24
C GLN A 94 7.68 -4.02 -20.09
N ALA A 95 7.15 -3.85 -18.88
CA ALA A 95 6.01 -2.97 -18.63
C ALA A 95 6.39 -1.48 -18.62
N SER A 96 7.61 -1.13 -18.20
CA SER A 96 8.08 0.25 -18.00
C SER A 96 8.88 0.82 -19.19
N TYR A 97 9.61 -0.01 -19.93
CA TYR A 97 10.54 0.41 -20.98
C TYR A 97 10.27 -0.23 -22.34
N GLU A 98 9.83 -1.49 -22.38
CA GLU A 98 9.29 -1.99 -23.63
C GLU A 98 7.90 -1.39 -23.79
N THR A 99 7.68 -0.70 -24.90
CA THR A 99 6.34 -0.33 -25.35
C THR A 99 5.92 -1.35 -26.42
N PRO A 100 5.69 -2.65 -26.11
CA PRO A 100 5.03 -3.52 -27.08
C PRO A 100 3.64 -2.98 -27.41
N MET A 101 3.07 -2.09 -26.58
CA MET A 101 1.81 -1.38 -26.84
C MET A 101 1.82 -0.52 -28.12
N ALA A 102 2.99 -0.15 -28.66
CA ALA A 102 3.06 0.50 -29.97
C ALA A 102 2.81 -0.48 -31.13
N ARG A 103 2.92 -1.80 -30.89
CA ARG A 103 2.84 -2.87 -31.91
C ARG A 103 1.77 -3.92 -31.64
N VAL A 104 1.20 -3.96 -30.43
CA VAL A 104 0.14 -4.87 -30.02
C VAL A 104 -1.14 -4.04 -29.80
N PRO A 105 -2.27 -4.40 -30.43
CA PRO A 105 -3.54 -3.73 -30.18
C PRO A 105 -3.86 -3.74 -28.68
N LEU A 106 -4.23 -2.58 -28.14
CA LEU A 106 -4.74 -2.50 -26.77
C LEU A 106 -5.95 -3.44 -26.64
N GLN A 107 -5.91 -4.30 -25.63
CA GLN A 107 -7.07 -5.11 -25.29
C GLN A 107 -8.17 -4.19 -24.76
N LYS A 108 -9.42 -4.46 -25.13
CA LYS A 108 -10.56 -3.74 -24.57
C LYS A 108 -10.63 -4.06 -23.08
N MET A 109 -10.70 -3.02 -22.27
CA MET A 109 -10.94 -3.12 -20.83
C MET A 109 -12.19 -3.97 -20.57
N GLN A 110 -12.07 -4.96 -19.69
CA GLN A 110 -13.17 -5.77 -19.20
C GLN A 110 -13.77 -5.16 -17.95
N VAL A 111 -14.99 -5.57 -17.59
CA VAL A 111 -15.64 -5.13 -16.34
C VAL A 111 -14.76 -5.41 -15.13
N SER A 112 -14.13 -6.59 -15.09
CA SER A 112 -13.22 -7.01 -14.03
C SER A 112 -11.99 -6.11 -13.87
N ASP A 113 -11.51 -5.51 -14.95
CA ASP A 113 -10.35 -4.59 -14.90
C ASP A 113 -10.74 -3.28 -14.23
N PHE A 114 -11.95 -2.78 -14.54
CA PHE A 114 -12.51 -1.58 -13.93
C PHE A 114 -12.81 -1.79 -12.44
N GLU A 115 -13.46 -2.91 -12.10
CA GLU A 115 -13.72 -3.29 -10.71
C GLU A 115 -12.43 -3.37 -9.91
N PHE A 116 -11.39 -3.98 -10.47
CA PHE A 116 -10.08 -4.06 -9.81
C PHE A 116 -9.49 -2.66 -9.49
N VAL A 117 -9.56 -1.72 -10.43
CA VAL A 117 -9.06 -0.35 -10.21
C VAL A 117 -9.93 0.40 -9.18
N ARG A 118 -11.26 0.28 -9.26
CA ARG A 118 -12.19 0.86 -8.27
C ARG A 118 -11.94 0.30 -6.87
N ASP A 119 -11.71 -1.00 -6.77
CA ASP A 119 -11.46 -1.68 -5.50
C ASP A 119 -10.10 -1.26 -4.90
N LEU A 120 -9.08 -0.96 -5.73
CA LEU A 120 -7.83 -0.36 -5.25
C LEU A 120 -8.06 1.02 -4.62
N TRP A 121 -8.85 1.87 -5.28
CA TRP A 121 -9.23 3.17 -4.74
C TRP A 121 -10.08 3.05 -3.47
N THR A 122 -10.90 2.00 -3.36
CA THR A 122 -11.64 1.69 -2.14
C THR A 122 -10.71 1.38 -0.96
N LEU A 123 -9.54 0.77 -1.19
CA LEU A 123 -8.55 0.55 -0.13
C LEU A 123 -7.86 1.84 0.33
N ALA A 124 -7.87 2.88 -0.50
CA ALA A 124 -7.29 4.19 -0.19
C ALA A 124 -8.21 5.08 0.68
N GLU A 125 -9.43 4.62 0.98
CA GLU A 125 -10.41 5.35 1.79
C GLU A 125 -9.93 5.53 3.24
N PRO A 126 -9.86 6.77 3.77
CA PRO A 126 -9.56 7.02 5.17
C PRO A 126 -10.61 6.45 6.11
N THR A 127 -10.17 5.82 7.20
CA THR A 127 -11.05 5.25 8.23
C THR A 127 -11.09 6.09 9.52
N GLY A 128 -10.38 7.23 9.52
CA GLY A 128 -10.19 8.12 10.68
C GLY A 128 -8.98 7.77 11.56
N PHE A 129 -8.40 6.57 11.42
CA PHE A 129 -7.20 6.13 12.15
C PHE A 129 -6.19 5.40 11.26
N GLY A 130 -6.44 5.37 9.95
CA GLY A 130 -5.68 4.66 8.94
C GLY A 130 -6.43 4.73 7.62
N LEU A 131 -6.18 3.79 6.73
CA LEU A 131 -6.96 3.58 5.52
C LEU A 131 -7.78 2.28 5.65
N ARG A 132 -8.66 2.04 4.69
CA ARG A 132 -9.38 0.78 4.57
C ARG A 132 -8.44 -0.38 4.25
N PHE A 133 -7.29 -0.06 3.65
CA PHE A 133 -6.19 -0.99 3.40
C PHE A 133 -5.82 -1.84 4.62
N GLU A 134 -5.57 -1.24 5.79
CA GLU A 134 -5.14 -1.96 6.98
C GLU A 134 -6.21 -2.95 7.47
N GLN A 135 -7.48 -2.53 7.41
CA GLN A 135 -8.62 -3.33 7.81
C GLN A 135 -8.76 -4.57 6.92
N GLU A 136 -8.73 -4.37 5.61
CA GLU A 136 -8.88 -5.43 4.62
C GLU A 136 -7.65 -6.36 4.60
N LEU A 137 -6.44 -5.85 4.83
CA LEU A 137 -5.24 -6.67 4.99
C LEU A 137 -5.40 -7.64 6.17
N VAL A 138 -5.86 -7.15 7.32
CA VAL A 138 -6.04 -8.02 8.49
C VAL A 138 -7.16 -9.03 8.28
N ARG A 139 -8.27 -8.63 7.66
CA ARG A 139 -9.34 -9.56 7.29
C ARG A 139 -8.81 -10.66 6.38
N TYR A 140 -7.99 -10.31 5.39
CA TYR A 140 -7.32 -11.27 4.52
C TYR A 140 -6.42 -12.23 5.32
N LEU A 141 -5.52 -11.72 6.17
CA LEU A 141 -4.59 -12.55 6.95
C LEU A 141 -5.32 -13.50 7.91
N VAL A 142 -6.37 -13.03 8.57
CA VAL A 142 -7.21 -13.85 9.46
C VAL A 142 -7.97 -14.90 8.65
N ASN A 143 -8.50 -14.55 7.48
CA ASN A 143 -9.18 -15.50 6.62
C ASN A 143 -8.23 -16.58 6.10
N GLU A 144 -6.99 -16.24 5.72
CA GLU A 144 -5.96 -17.19 5.32
C GLU A 144 -5.55 -18.13 6.45
N GLU A 145 -5.47 -17.64 7.69
CA GLU A 145 -5.19 -18.49 8.86
C GLU A 145 -6.34 -19.49 9.12
N LEU A 146 -7.59 -19.05 8.98
CA LEU A 146 -8.77 -19.89 9.18
C LEU A 146 -8.99 -20.94 8.09
N ASN A 147 -8.52 -20.66 6.88
CA ASN A 147 -8.68 -21.52 5.71
C ASN A 147 -7.40 -22.30 5.35
N ASP A 148 -6.40 -22.31 6.23
CA ASP A 148 -5.16 -23.05 5.99
C ASP A 148 -5.44 -24.56 5.81
N ASP A 149 -5.09 -25.09 4.64
CA ASP A 149 -5.37 -26.47 4.20
C ASP A 149 -4.76 -27.53 5.12
N THR A 150 -3.69 -27.19 5.86
CA THR A 150 -3.09 -28.09 6.86
C THR A 150 -3.93 -28.25 8.11
N SER A 151 -4.88 -27.34 8.34
CA SER A 151 -5.64 -27.22 9.59
C SER A 151 -7.11 -27.60 9.44
N ALA A 152 -7.62 -27.79 8.21
CA ALA A 152 -8.98 -28.18 7.82
C ALA A 152 -10.01 -27.98 8.94
N MET A 153 -10.14 -26.74 9.41
CA MET A 153 -10.95 -26.45 10.59
C MET A 153 -12.41 -26.59 10.19
N ASN A 154 -13.16 -27.41 10.92
CA ASN A 154 -14.60 -27.38 10.81
C ASN A 154 -15.15 -26.03 11.30
N GLU A 155 -16.41 -25.72 10.97
CA GLU A 155 -17.03 -24.44 11.31
C GLU A 155 -17.01 -24.14 12.82
N THR A 156 -17.15 -25.17 13.65
CA THR A 156 -17.06 -25.04 15.12
C THR A 156 -15.66 -24.62 15.57
N ALA A 157 -14.60 -25.19 14.99
CA ALA A 157 -13.22 -24.86 15.30
C ALA A 157 -12.85 -23.44 14.85
N ARG A 158 -13.32 -23.02 13.66
CA ARG A 158 -13.17 -21.65 13.17
C ARG A 158 -13.82 -20.64 14.11
N ASN A 159 -15.05 -20.92 14.52
CA ASN A 159 -15.77 -20.06 15.47
C ASN A 159 -15.07 -20.00 16.82
N ALA A 160 -14.60 -21.13 17.36
CA ALA A 160 -13.85 -21.15 18.61
C ALA A 160 -12.51 -20.40 18.52
N TRP A 161 -11.81 -20.47 17.38
CA TRP A 161 -10.60 -19.68 17.14
C TRP A 161 -10.91 -18.18 17.09
N ARG A 162 -11.96 -17.77 16.37
CA ARG A 162 -12.36 -16.35 16.27
C ARG A 162 -12.75 -15.79 17.64
N GLN A 163 -13.49 -16.55 18.43
CA GLN A 163 -13.88 -16.17 19.78
C GLN A 163 -12.66 -15.99 20.70
N ARG A 164 -11.60 -16.78 20.51
CA ARG A 164 -10.31 -16.58 21.22
C ARG A 164 -9.60 -15.31 20.75
N LEU A 165 -9.48 -15.09 19.44
CA LEU A 165 -8.91 -13.87 18.88
C LEU A 165 -9.60 -12.62 19.44
N VAL A 166 -10.93 -12.59 19.41
CA VAL A 166 -11.73 -11.48 19.94
C VAL A 166 -11.46 -11.27 21.44
N ALA A 167 -11.46 -12.34 22.24
CA ALA A 167 -11.21 -12.24 23.68
C ALA A 167 -9.78 -11.74 24.00
N ASP A 168 -8.79 -12.16 23.22
CA ASP A 168 -7.41 -11.71 23.39
C ASP A 168 -7.24 -10.23 23.00
N LEU A 169 -7.90 -9.79 21.93
CA LEU A 169 -7.90 -8.39 21.51
C LEU A 169 -8.66 -7.48 22.49
N GLU A 170 -9.80 -7.94 23.01
CA GLU A 170 -10.54 -7.23 24.07
C GLU A 170 -9.65 -7.03 25.30
N ARG A 171 -8.97 -8.09 25.74
CA ARG A 171 -8.07 -8.04 26.90
C ARG A 171 -6.85 -7.13 26.68
N SER A 172 -6.24 -7.19 25.50
CA SER A 172 -4.98 -6.49 25.22
C SER A 172 -5.17 -5.02 24.83
N THR A 173 -6.29 -4.68 24.18
CA THR A 173 -6.52 -3.33 23.65
C THR A 173 -7.65 -2.56 24.34
N GLY A 174 -8.47 -3.25 25.14
CA GLY A 174 -9.67 -2.66 25.76
C GLY A 174 -10.80 -2.34 24.77
N THR A 175 -10.68 -2.78 23.51
CA THR A 175 -11.71 -2.57 22.49
C THR A 175 -12.95 -3.41 22.82
N PRO A 176 -14.17 -2.84 22.79
CA PRO A 176 -15.39 -3.58 23.11
C PRO A 176 -15.57 -4.82 22.22
N ARG A 177 -15.96 -5.94 22.83
CA ARG A 177 -16.21 -7.20 22.13
C ARG A 177 -17.12 -7.04 20.91
N ALA A 178 -18.23 -6.33 21.05
CA ALA A 178 -19.19 -6.11 19.96
C ALA A 178 -18.55 -5.44 18.73
N THR A 179 -17.62 -4.50 18.94
CA THR A 179 -16.87 -3.83 17.87
C THR A 179 -15.93 -4.81 17.17
N LEU A 180 -15.24 -5.66 17.94
CA LEU A 180 -14.33 -6.68 17.39
C LEU A 180 -15.10 -7.75 16.62
N GLU A 181 -16.22 -8.23 17.15
CA GLU A 181 -17.08 -9.22 16.49
C GLU A 181 -17.65 -8.68 15.18
N ALA A 182 -18.10 -7.43 15.14
CA ALA A 182 -18.54 -6.78 13.90
C ALA A 182 -17.39 -6.62 12.89
N PHE A 183 -16.18 -6.31 13.34
CA PHE A 183 -15.03 -6.14 12.46
C PHE A 183 -14.61 -7.47 11.79
N PHE A 184 -14.57 -8.54 12.57
CA PHE A 184 -14.22 -9.90 12.13
C PHE A 184 -15.45 -10.70 11.67
N ASP A 185 -16.57 -10.07 11.35
CA ASP A 185 -17.67 -10.77 10.69
C ASP A 185 -17.24 -11.19 9.27
N ASN A 186 -17.45 -12.47 8.94
CA ASN A 186 -17.05 -13.04 7.65
C ASN A 186 -18.19 -13.03 6.62
N SER A 187 -19.28 -12.31 6.91
CA SER A 187 -20.38 -12.13 5.96
C SER A 187 -19.93 -11.48 4.64
N VAL A 188 -18.84 -10.71 4.67
CA VAL A 188 -18.19 -10.13 3.49
C VAL A 188 -16.82 -10.76 3.30
N PRO A 189 -16.52 -11.34 2.13
CA PRO A 189 -15.19 -11.86 1.85
C PRO A 189 -14.16 -10.73 1.81
N PRO A 190 -12.91 -10.98 2.23
CA PRO A 190 -11.84 -9.98 2.15
C PRO A 190 -11.57 -9.58 0.70
N SER A 191 -11.06 -8.36 0.50
CA SER A 191 -10.69 -7.88 -0.83
C SER A 191 -9.76 -8.87 -1.57
N PRO A 192 -10.05 -9.20 -2.86
CA PRO A 192 -9.22 -10.09 -3.65
C PRO A 192 -7.85 -9.48 -4.01
N ILE A 193 -7.66 -8.18 -3.75
CA ILE A 193 -6.41 -7.46 -4.04
C ILE A 193 -5.25 -8.06 -3.24
N PHE A 194 -5.47 -8.42 -1.97
CA PHE A 194 -4.41 -9.00 -1.15
C PHE A 194 -4.04 -10.39 -1.65
N GLN A 195 -5.02 -11.24 -1.99
CA GLN A 195 -4.72 -12.53 -2.63
C GLN A 195 -3.84 -12.36 -3.87
N LYS A 196 -4.16 -11.39 -4.75
CA LYS A 196 -3.34 -11.09 -5.94
C LYS A 196 -1.94 -10.59 -5.60
N ALA A 197 -1.81 -9.80 -4.53
CA ALA A 197 -0.51 -9.29 -4.08
C ALA A 197 0.39 -10.41 -3.52
N PHE A 198 -0.18 -11.41 -2.83
CA PHE A 198 0.53 -12.54 -2.22
C PHE A 198 0.73 -13.75 -3.14
N ASP A 199 -0.02 -13.84 -4.24
CA ASP A 199 0.22 -14.83 -5.30
C ASP A 199 1.65 -14.65 -5.86
N SER A 200 2.19 -15.67 -6.52
CA SER A 200 3.48 -15.62 -7.24
C SER A 200 3.34 -15.20 -8.71
N ASP A 201 2.11 -15.09 -9.24
CA ASP A 201 1.83 -14.74 -10.64
C ASP A 201 2.31 -13.32 -11.01
N VAL A 202 2.81 -13.17 -12.24
CA VAL A 202 3.35 -11.93 -12.82
C VAL A 202 2.37 -11.19 -13.72
N LYS A 203 1.09 -11.58 -13.72
CA LYS A 203 0.03 -10.84 -14.42
C LYS A 203 -0.03 -9.36 -14.01
N PRO A 204 -0.45 -8.46 -14.92
CA PRO A 204 -0.52 -7.03 -14.64
C PRO A 204 -1.29 -6.67 -13.36
N THR A 205 -2.42 -7.31 -13.08
CA THR A 205 -3.22 -7.05 -11.88
C THR A 205 -2.48 -7.44 -10.59
N ASN A 206 -1.75 -8.55 -10.59
CA ASN A 206 -0.90 -8.94 -9.46
C ASN A 206 0.26 -7.95 -9.26
N MET A 207 0.89 -7.48 -10.34
CA MET A 207 1.94 -6.45 -10.27
C MET A 207 1.40 -5.13 -9.68
N ILE A 208 0.23 -4.67 -10.14
CA ILE A 208 -0.40 -3.45 -9.64
C ILE A 208 -0.79 -3.60 -8.16
N ALA A 209 -1.34 -4.75 -7.75
CA ALA A 209 -1.68 -5.02 -6.36
C ALA A 209 -0.43 -4.94 -5.44
N ARG A 210 0.69 -5.54 -5.86
CA ARG A 210 1.98 -5.43 -5.14
C ARG A 210 2.51 -3.99 -5.10
N ALA A 211 2.41 -3.26 -6.22
CA ALA A 211 2.84 -1.87 -6.29
C ALA A 211 2.01 -0.96 -5.35
N PHE A 212 0.69 -1.18 -5.27
CA PHE A 212 -0.17 -0.46 -4.35
C PHE A 212 0.16 -0.76 -2.89
N PHE A 213 0.41 -2.03 -2.56
CA PHE A 213 0.88 -2.44 -1.24
C PHE A 213 2.18 -1.71 -0.85
N LEU A 214 3.15 -1.69 -1.75
CA LEU A 214 4.41 -0.99 -1.55
C LEU A 214 4.24 0.51 -1.40
N LEU A 215 3.37 1.12 -2.21
CA LEU A 215 3.05 2.54 -2.09
C LEU A 215 2.55 2.81 -0.67
N ARG A 216 1.63 1.99 -0.14
CA ARG A 216 1.15 2.16 1.23
C ARG A 216 2.27 2.01 2.27
N LEU A 217 3.15 1.01 2.15
CA LEU A 217 4.32 0.89 3.02
C LEU A 217 5.24 2.12 2.96
N ALA A 218 5.46 2.63 1.75
CA ALA A 218 6.28 3.79 1.50
C ALA A 218 5.66 5.08 2.07
N THR A 219 4.33 5.18 2.18
CA THR A 219 3.66 6.33 2.80
C THR A 219 3.55 6.23 4.32
N LEU A 220 3.55 5.03 4.89
CA LEU A 220 3.53 4.83 6.35
C LEU A 220 4.81 5.31 7.05
N MET A 221 5.97 5.07 6.42
CA MET A 221 7.26 5.52 6.93
C MET A 221 7.31 7.03 7.19
N PRO A 222 7.10 7.89 6.18
CA PRO A 222 7.06 9.32 6.38
C PRO A 222 5.88 9.71 7.27
N ASN A 223 4.72 9.05 7.21
CA ASN A 223 3.59 9.40 8.07
C ASN A 223 3.96 9.41 9.57
N SER A 224 4.59 8.34 10.07
CA SER A 224 5.00 8.26 11.49
C SER A 224 6.05 9.32 11.87
N ALA A 225 7.01 9.57 10.99
CA ALA A 225 8.05 10.57 11.20
C ALA A 225 7.49 12.00 11.18
N LEU A 226 6.62 12.30 10.21
CA LEU A 226 6.00 13.60 10.04
C LEU A 226 5.00 13.87 11.19
N ALA A 227 4.23 12.87 11.63
CA ALA A 227 3.34 13.01 12.79
C ALA A 227 4.10 13.35 14.08
N SER A 228 5.28 12.76 14.27
CA SER A 228 6.10 12.95 15.47
C SER A 228 6.82 14.31 15.51
N TYR A 229 7.02 14.95 14.35
CA TYR A 229 7.74 16.22 14.24
C TYR A 229 6.95 17.22 13.38
N PRO A 230 6.06 18.02 14.00
CA PRO A 230 5.09 18.85 13.28
C PRO A 230 5.69 20.01 12.48
N ALA A 231 6.92 20.43 12.77
CA ALA A 231 7.62 21.50 12.05
C ALA A 231 8.97 20.98 11.53
N THR A 232 8.97 20.30 10.39
CA THR A 232 10.20 19.82 9.75
C THR A 232 10.31 20.31 8.32
N PRO A 233 11.53 20.59 7.82
CA PRO A 233 11.76 20.88 6.40
C PRO A 233 11.22 19.79 5.47
N ALA A 234 11.07 18.55 5.95
CA ALA A 234 10.46 17.46 5.20
C ALA A 234 8.95 17.64 5.00
N LYS A 235 8.22 18.17 5.99
CA LYS A 235 6.80 18.55 5.84
C LYS A 235 6.63 19.68 4.85
N ASP A 236 7.44 20.73 4.98
CA ASP A 236 7.38 21.89 4.09
C ASP A 236 7.70 21.47 2.65
N TRP A 237 8.76 20.68 2.45
CA TRP A 237 9.10 20.14 1.14
C TRP A 237 7.99 19.26 0.54
N LEU A 238 7.32 18.43 1.35
CA LEU A 238 6.24 17.58 0.86
C LEU A 238 4.99 18.41 0.52
N LYS A 239 4.67 19.44 1.29
CA LYS A 239 3.60 20.40 0.97
C LYS A 239 3.90 21.15 -0.33
N ASP A 240 5.10 21.67 -0.47
CA ASP A 240 5.57 22.32 -1.70
C ASP A 240 5.46 21.37 -2.88
N TRP A 241 5.89 20.11 -2.73
CA TRP A 241 5.80 19.12 -3.80
C TRP A 241 4.34 18.83 -4.20
N LEU A 242 3.43 18.66 -3.23
CA LEU A 242 2.00 18.45 -3.49
C LEU A 242 1.37 19.64 -4.21
N GLU A 243 1.78 20.86 -3.88
CA GLU A 243 1.37 22.07 -4.57
C GLU A 243 1.84 22.09 -6.02
N HIS A 244 3.15 21.84 -6.24
CA HIS A 244 3.72 21.82 -7.59
C HIS A 244 3.18 20.67 -8.46
N ALA A 245 2.77 19.56 -7.83
CA ALA A 245 2.09 18.45 -8.50
C ALA A 245 0.60 18.73 -8.80
N GLY A 246 0.07 19.88 -8.37
CA GLY A 246 -1.33 20.26 -8.55
C GLY A 246 -2.31 19.38 -7.77
N ILE A 247 -1.87 18.79 -6.66
CA ILE A 247 -2.70 17.96 -5.77
C ILE A 247 -3.29 18.82 -4.66
N PHE A 248 -2.49 19.77 -4.18
CA PHE A 248 -2.80 20.61 -3.03
C PHE A 248 -2.73 22.08 -3.40
N ASP A 249 -3.58 22.91 -2.80
CA ASP A 249 -3.49 24.36 -2.93
C ASP A 249 -3.50 24.96 -1.51
N PRO A 250 -2.35 25.49 -1.03
CA PRO A 250 -2.27 26.10 0.29
C PRO A 250 -3.23 27.28 0.48
N SER A 251 -3.62 27.95 -0.62
CA SER A 251 -4.52 29.11 -0.59
C SER A 251 -5.99 28.74 -0.44
N ALA A 252 -6.35 27.48 -0.70
CA ALA A 252 -7.72 26.97 -0.55
C ALA A 252 -8.16 26.84 0.92
N GLY A 253 -7.22 26.87 1.87
CA GLY A 253 -7.49 26.87 3.31
C GLY A 253 -7.88 25.50 3.89
N SER A 254 -8.05 24.46 3.08
CA SER A 254 -8.16 23.07 3.54
C SER A 254 -6.78 22.43 3.70
N PRO A 255 -6.59 21.51 4.64
CA PRO A 255 -5.36 20.73 4.78
C PRO A 255 -5.23 19.62 3.71
N PRO A 256 -4.02 19.09 3.44
CA PRO A 256 -3.81 18.06 2.43
C PRO A 256 -4.60 16.76 2.63
N ASP A 257 -4.92 16.39 3.87
CA ASP A 257 -5.67 15.16 4.19
C ASP A 257 -7.14 15.21 3.77
N GLU A 258 -7.71 16.40 3.67
CA GLU A 258 -9.05 16.63 3.09
C GLU A 258 -9.11 16.34 1.59
N LYS A 259 -7.97 16.19 0.91
CA LYS A 259 -7.94 15.90 -0.53
C LYS A 259 -8.53 14.57 -0.91
N TRP A 260 -8.74 13.64 0.03
CA TRP A 260 -9.53 12.45 -0.22
C TRP A 260 -10.94 12.79 -0.75
N MET A 261 -11.57 13.89 -0.32
CA MET A 261 -12.92 14.26 -0.79
C MET A 261 -12.98 14.45 -2.31
N ASP A 262 -11.89 14.91 -2.94
CA ASP A 262 -11.78 15.07 -4.38
C ASP A 262 -11.71 13.71 -5.12
N PHE A 263 -11.40 12.63 -4.39
CA PHE A 263 -11.20 11.27 -4.89
C PHE A 263 -12.24 10.26 -4.41
N GLU A 264 -13.06 10.59 -3.39
CA GLU A 264 -13.99 9.68 -2.73
C GLU A 264 -14.91 8.97 -3.74
N TYR A 265 -15.39 9.73 -4.73
CA TYR A 265 -16.30 9.25 -5.75
C TYR A 265 -15.71 8.13 -6.62
N LEU A 266 -14.38 8.04 -6.75
CA LEU A 266 -13.71 7.00 -7.54
C LEU A 266 -14.02 5.60 -7.03
N SER A 267 -14.17 5.44 -5.71
CA SER A 267 -14.55 4.17 -5.07
C SER A 267 -16.00 3.75 -5.39
N ARG A 268 -16.83 4.68 -5.88
CA ARG A 268 -18.27 4.51 -6.13
C ARG A 268 -18.63 4.66 -7.60
N LEU A 269 -17.64 4.70 -8.50
CA LEU A 269 -17.93 4.81 -9.92
C LEU A 269 -18.79 3.64 -10.40
N ASP A 270 -19.84 3.97 -11.12
CA ASP A 270 -20.68 3.00 -11.80
C ASP A 270 -19.88 2.23 -12.84
N LEU A 271 -20.24 0.96 -13.02
CA LEU A 271 -19.64 0.14 -14.06
C LEU A 271 -19.89 0.80 -15.43
N PRO A 272 -18.83 1.03 -16.23
CA PRO A 272 -19.01 1.61 -17.54
C PRO A 272 -19.79 0.63 -18.43
N GLN A 273 -20.72 1.17 -19.22
CA GLN A 273 -21.35 0.36 -20.28
C GLN A 273 -20.28 -0.02 -21.31
N LEU A 274 -20.10 -1.33 -21.50
CA LEU A 274 -19.18 -1.88 -22.50
C LEU A 274 -19.91 -2.19 -23.81
N PRO A 275 -19.26 -1.99 -24.98
CA PRO A 275 -17.89 -1.50 -25.15
C PRO A 275 -17.78 0.00 -24.82
N LEU A 276 -16.63 0.41 -24.27
CA LEU A 276 -16.34 1.84 -24.09
C LEU A 276 -16.49 2.56 -25.44
N PRO A 277 -17.07 3.78 -25.46
CA PRO A 277 -17.20 4.56 -26.67
C PRO A 277 -15.83 4.82 -27.29
N ALA A 278 -15.78 4.93 -28.61
CA ALA A 278 -14.55 5.14 -29.37
C ALA A 278 -13.79 6.42 -28.95
N GLU A 279 -14.50 7.38 -28.35
CA GLU A 279 -13.96 8.63 -27.84
C GLU A 279 -14.12 8.69 -26.32
N LEU A 280 -13.06 8.33 -25.59
CA LEU A 280 -13.00 8.46 -24.12
C LEU A 280 -13.16 9.91 -23.63
N HIS A 281 -12.84 10.88 -24.48
CA HIS A 281 -12.93 12.32 -24.20
C HIS A 281 -14.23 12.97 -24.66
N SER A 282 -15.15 12.21 -25.29
CA SER A 282 -16.42 12.76 -25.79
C SER A 282 -17.33 13.28 -24.67
N THR A 283 -17.11 12.83 -23.43
CA THR A 283 -17.73 13.38 -22.23
C THR A 283 -16.68 13.90 -21.27
N SER A 284 -16.84 15.16 -20.82
CA SER A 284 -15.90 15.83 -19.91
C SER A 284 -15.73 15.07 -18.58
N SER A 285 -16.78 14.42 -18.08
CA SER A 285 -16.72 13.60 -16.87
C SER A 285 -15.75 12.43 -16.99
N ARG A 286 -15.79 11.66 -18.10
CA ARG A 286 -14.91 10.49 -18.28
C ARG A 286 -13.44 10.86 -18.44
N SER A 287 -13.17 12.01 -19.05
CA SER A 287 -11.81 12.53 -19.15
C SER A 287 -11.27 12.93 -17.77
N MET A 288 -12.11 13.51 -16.92
CA MET A 288 -11.75 13.84 -15.53
C MET A 288 -11.54 12.55 -14.72
N ASP A 289 -12.46 11.59 -14.79
CA ASP A 289 -12.36 10.33 -14.06
C ASP A 289 -11.09 9.55 -14.43
N THR A 290 -10.78 9.48 -15.74
CA THR A 290 -9.56 8.83 -16.21
C THR A 290 -8.31 9.54 -15.69
N HIS A 291 -8.32 10.88 -15.68
CA HIS A 291 -7.23 11.66 -15.11
C HIS A 291 -7.06 11.34 -13.62
N MET A 292 -8.12 11.43 -12.83
CA MET A 292 -8.10 11.20 -11.38
C MET A 292 -7.69 9.77 -11.02
N LEU A 293 -8.19 8.76 -11.74
CA LEU A 293 -7.79 7.36 -11.57
C LEU A 293 -6.28 7.13 -11.77
N SER A 294 -5.62 7.95 -12.59
CA SER A 294 -4.18 7.86 -12.83
C SER A 294 -3.34 8.53 -11.73
N ARG A 295 -3.95 9.32 -10.84
CA ARG A 295 -3.26 10.10 -9.80
C ARG A 295 -3.03 9.31 -8.52
N ALA A 296 -2.41 8.13 -8.63
CA ALA A 296 -2.02 7.34 -7.44
C ALA A 296 -1.04 8.10 -6.53
N ASP A 297 -0.31 9.07 -7.08
CA ASP A 297 0.55 10.01 -6.36
C ASP A 297 -0.22 10.89 -5.36
N ALA A 298 -1.50 11.18 -5.63
CA ALA A 298 -2.36 11.95 -4.73
C ALA A 298 -2.57 11.28 -3.36
N LEU A 299 -2.42 9.95 -3.29
CA LEU A 299 -2.49 9.20 -2.04
C LEU A 299 -1.57 9.77 -0.95
N LEU A 300 -0.43 10.35 -1.33
CA LEU A 300 0.50 10.99 -0.38
C LEU A 300 -0.17 12.11 0.44
N ALA A 301 -1.15 12.82 -0.12
CA ALA A 301 -1.80 13.96 0.53
C ALA A 301 -2.59 13.57 1.79
N TRP A 302 -3.33 12.44 1.75
CA TRP A 302 -4.13 11.97 2.89
C TRP A 302 -3.59 10.74 3.60
N SER A 303 -2.57 10.08 3.03
CA SER A 303 -1.90 8.96 3.69
C SER A 303 -0.76 9.39 4.62
N THR A 304 -0.39 10.67 4.62
CA THR A 304 0.64 11.26 5.48
C THR A 304 0.08 12.42 6.32
N SER A 305 0.45 12.50 7.60
CA SER A 305 0.03 13.53 8.55
C SER A 305 0.79 14.84 8.29
N LEU A 306 0.35 15.58 7.28
CA LEU A 306 0.91 16.87 6.86
C LEU A 306 0.39 18.07 7.66
#